data_AF-A0AAX3YPW7-F1
#
_entry.id   AF-A0AAX3YPW7-F1
#
_cell.length_a   1.000
_cell.length_b   1.000
_cell.length_c   1.000
_cell.angle_alpha   90.00
_cell.angle_beta   90.00
_cell.angle_gamma   90.00
#
_symmetry.space_group_name_H-M   'P 1'
#
loop_
_entity.id
_entity.type
_entity.pdbx_description
1 polymer ?
#
loop_
_entity_poly.entity_id
_entity_poly.type
_entity_poly.pdbx_seq_one_letter_code
_entity_poly.pdbx_strand_id
1 'polypeptide(L)'
;MSANATHSPISHTEVVNKRGTTVRVGQQWADNSPTRDPIRHLTIEAIEETYGHRQAICRITHGTDRTTGEQVPIDRVARIDVDRLHPVRTGYRQVAKETDLS
;
A
#
# COMPACT_ATOMS: atom_id res chain seq x y z
N MET A 1 -5.83 33.32 -20.94
CA MET A 1 -6.00 32.46 -19.75
C MET A 1 -5.78 31.03 -20.21
N SER A 2 -4.58 30.49 -20.03
CA SER A 2 -4.27 29.13 -20.46
C SER A 2 -4.88 28.15 -19.47
N ALA A 3 -5.76 27.27 -19.95
CA ALA A 3 -6.28 26.17 -19.15
C ALA A 3 -5.10 25.33 -18.65
N ASN A 4 -5.00 25.15 -17.33
CA ASN A 4 -4.14 24.12 -16.76
C ASN A 4 -4.60 22.79 -17.38
N ALA A 5 -3.75 22.18 -18.20
CA ALA A 5 -3.99 20.84 -18.69
C ALA A 5 -4.13 19.93 -17.47
N THR A 6 -5.35 19.48 -17.19
CA THR A 6 -5.63 18.53 -16.12
C THR A 6 -4.97 17.22 -16.52
N HIS A 7 -3.75 16.98 -16.03
CA HIS A 7 -3.05 15.74 -16.30
C HIS A 7 -3.72 14.66 -15.48
N SER A 8 -4.54 13.82 -16.12
CA SER A 8 -5.13 12.66 -15.46
C SER A 8 -4.00 11.69 -15.08
N PRO A 9 -4.01 11.13 -13.87
CA PRO A 9 -3.04 10.10 -13.49
C PRO A 9 -3.18 8.89 -14.42
N ILE A 10 -2.05 8.30 -14.80
CA ILE A 10 -2.03 7.04 -15.54
C ILE A 10 -2.24 5.91 -14.53
N SER A 11 -3.24 5.08 -14.75
CA SER A 11 -3.52 3.91 -13.90
C SER A 11 -2.76 2.69 -14.37
N HIS A 12 -2.16 1.97 -13.43
CA HIS A 12 -1.44 0.72 -13.66
C HIS A 12 -2.07 -0.41 -12.84
N THR A 13 -2.04 -1.64 -13.37
CA THR A 13 -2.42 -2.85 -12.62
C THR A 13 -1.23 -3.46 -11.87
N GLU A 14 0.00 -3.21 -12.37
CA GLU A 14 1.26 -3.72 -11.84
C GLU A 14 2.40 -2.74 -12.12
N VAL A 15 3.35 -2.62 -11.19
CA VAL A 15 4.62 -1.93 -11.41
C VAL A 15 5.76 -2.66 -10.72
N VAL A 16 6.96 -2.60 -11.30
CA VAL A 16 8.20 -3.00 -10.63
C VAL A 16 8.82 -1.76 -10.01
N ASN A 17 9.04 -1.78 -8.70
CA ASN A 17 9.66 -0.66 -7.99
C ASN A 17 11.19 -0.66 -8.15
N LYS A 18 11.87 0.39 -7.68
CA LYS A 18 13.35 0.51 -7.77
C LYS A 18 14.13 -0.58 -7.02
N ARG A 19 13.44 -1.44 -6.28
CA ARG A 19 14.03 -2.59 -5.55
C ARG A 19 13.78 -3.92 -6.26
N GLY A 20 13.21 -3.91 -7.47
CA GLY A 20 12.88 -5.13 -8.21
C GLY A 20 11.67 -5.87 -7.64
N THR A 21 10.91 -5.26 -6.73
CA THR A 21 9.69 -5.85 -6.18
C THR A 21 8.51 -5.53 -7.08
N THR A 22 7.77 -6.57 -7.45
CA THR A 22 6.55 -6.44 -8.23
C THR A 22 5.36 -6.12 -7.34
N VAL A 23 4.82 -4.92 -7.51
CA VAL A 23 3.65 -4.38 -6.79
C VAL A 23 2.43 -4.48 -7.69
N ARG A 24 1.34 -5.07 -7.21
CA ARG A 24 0.10 -5.28 -7.98
C ARG A 24 -1.13 -4.81 -7.22
N VAL A 25 -2.13 -4.34 -7.96
CA VAL A 25 -3.48 -4.15 -7.43
C VAL A 25 -4.00 -5.47 -6.86
N GLY A 26 -4.66 -5.40 -5.70
CA GLY A 26 -5.17 -6.55 -4.95
C GLY A 26 -4.16 -7.19 -3.99
N GLN A 27 -2.88 -6.82 -4.04
CA GLN A 27 -1.90 -7.30 -3.04
C GLN A 27 -2.20 -6.72 -1.65
N GLN A 28 -1.94 -7.55 -0.64
CA GLN A 28 -2.00 -7.15 0.75
C GLN A 28 -0.60 -6.95 1.32
N TRP A 29 -0.49 -5.94 2.16
CA TRP A 29 0.72 -5.51 2.82
C TRP A 29 0.41 -5.15 4.27
N ALA A 30 1.45 -5.06 5.10
CA ALA A 30 1.33 -4.59 6.48
C ALA A 30 2.50 -3.67 6.84
N ASP A 31 2.30 -2.79 7.81
CA ASP A 31 3.40 -1.97 8.35
C ASP A 31 4.57 -2.88 8.79
N ASN A 32 5.79 -2.56 8.33
CA ASN A 32 7.02 -3.23 8.77
C ASN A 32 7.85 -2.33 9.70
N SER A 33 7.17 -1.58 10.56
CA SER A 33 7.79 -0.68 11.53
C SER A 33 7.79 -1.32 12.93
N PRO A 34 8.93 -1.33 13.64
CA PRO A 34 8.99 -1.85 15.00
C PRO A 34 8.34 -0.92 16.04
N THR A 35 7.88 0.27 15.65
CA THR A 35 7.29 1.28 16.56
C THR A 35 5.84 1.65 16.22
N ARG A 36 5.30 1.16 15.10
CA ARG A 36 3.89 1.44 14.77
C ARG A 36 2.99 0.50 15.56
N ASP A 37 1.93 1.04 16.16
CA ASP A 37 0.88 0.29 16.82
C ASP A 37 -0.45 1.05 16.61
N PRO A 38 -1.54 0.41 16.14
CA PRO A 38 -1.61 -0.97 15.62
C PRO A 38 -0.82 -1.16 14.30
N ILE A 39 -0.41 -2.39 14.01
CA ILE A 39 0.19 -2.78 12.72
C ILE A 39 -0.92 -2.73 11.67
N ARG A 40 -0.92 -1.74 10.78
CA ARG A 40 -2.01 -1.59 9.81
C ARG A 40 -1.85 -2.59 8.67
N HIS A 41 -2.96 -3.22 8.30
CA HIS A 41 -3.08 -4.07 7.14
C HIS A 41 -3.68 -3.26 5.99
N LEU A 42 -3.10 -3.38 4.80
CA LEU A 42 -3.44 -2.56 3.67
C LEU A 42 -3.58 -3.39 2.39
N THR A 43 -4.62 -3.10 1.62
CA THR A 43 -4.88 -3.70 0.30
C THR A 43 -4.69 -2.63 -0.76
N ILE A 44 -3.90 -2.93 -1.79
CA ILE A 44 -3.71 -2.02 -2.92
C ILE A 44 -4.97 -2.02 -3.78
N GLU A 45 -5.69 -0.90 -3.84
CA GLU A 45 -6.88 -0.72 -4.67
C GLU A 45 -6.54 -0.16 -6.06
N ALA A 46 -5.51 0.68 -6.16
CA ALA A 46 -5.06 1.25 -7.42
C ALA A 46 -3.56 1.58 -7.39
N ILE A 47 -2.96 1.73 -8.57
CA ILE A 47 -1.61 2.28 -8.73
C ILE A 47 -1.71 3.44 -9.73
N GLU A 48 -1.35 4.63 -9.28
CA GLU A 48 -1.46 5.88 -10.06
C GLU A 48 -0.07 6.44 -10.33
N GLU A 49 0.14 6.93 -11.55
CA GLU A 49 1.36 7.65 -11.93
C GLU A 49 1.05 9.10 -12.29
N THR A 50 1.78 10.03 -11.69
CA THR A 50 1.68 11.46 -11.96
C THR A 50 3.08 12.05 -12.08
N TYR A 51 3.41 12.65 -13.22
CA TYR A 51 4.76 13.18 -13.52
C TYR A 51 5.90 12.18 -13.27
N GLY A 52 5.70 10.89 -13.60
CA GLY A 52 6.69 9.82 -13.36
C GLY A 52 6.76 9.32 -11.91
N HIS A 53 6.00 9.90 -10.99
CA HIS A 53 5.90 9.42 -9.61
C HIS A 53 4.75 8.42 -9.48
N ARG A 54 5.08 7.20 -9.05
CA ARG A 54 4.13 6.09 -8.91
C ARG A 54 3.70 5.94 -7.44
N GLN A 55 2.40 5.93 -7.20
CA GLN A 55 1.80 5.77 -5.88
C GLN A 55 0.81 4.61 -5.88
N ALA A 56 0.88 3.74 -4.88
CA ALA A 56 -0.16 2.80 -4.56
C ALA A 56 -1.23 3.48 -3.69
N ILE A 57 -2.48 3.36 -4.11
CA ILE A 57 -3.66 3.77 -3.33
C ILE A 57 -4.11 2.56 -2.55
N CYS A 58 -4.02 2.64 -1.23
CA CYS A 58 -4.23 1.49 -0.35
C CYS A 58 -5.39 1.73 0.61
N ARG A 59 -6.30 0.77 0.66
CA ARG A 59 -7.34 0.69 1.69
C ARG A 59 -6.79 0.02 2.93
N ILE A 60 -6.96 0.67 4.07
CA ILE A 60 -6.69 0.12 5.39
C ILE A 60 -8.06 -0.14 6.01
N THR A 61 -8.35 -1.40 6.33
CA THR A 61 -9.61 -1.83 6.96
C THR A 61 -9.45 -2.19 8.44
N HIS A 62 -8.23 -2.55 8.84
CA HIS A 62 -7.89 -2.86 10.22
C HIS A 62 -6.40 -2.67 10.48
N GLY A 63 -6.04 -2.69 11.76
CA GLY A 63 -4.70 -2.97 12.22
C GLY A 63 -4.71 -4.01 13.32
N THR A 64 -3.56 -4.61 13.59
CA THR A 64 -3.39 -5.59 14.66
C THR A 64 -2.69 -4.92 15.82
N ASP A 65 -3.34 -4.86 16.98
CA ASP A 65 -2.72 -4.41 18.24
C ASP A 65 -1.52 -5.31 18.55
N ARG A 66 -0.38 -4.71 18.85
CA ARG A 66 0.86 -5.48 19.04
C ARG A 66 0.95 -6.16 20.39
N THR A 67 0.22 -5.67 21.38
CA THR A 67 0.20 -6.19 22.74
C THR A 67 -0.80 -7.34 22.84
N THR A 68 -2.01 -7.15 22.32
CA THR A 68 -3.11 -8.11 22.46
C THR A 68 -3.26 -9.04 21.26
N GLY A 69 -2.75 -8.64 20.09
CA GLY A 69 -2.98 -9.34 18.82
C GLY A 69 -4.38 -9.12 18.25
N GLU A 70 -5.21 -8.29 18.88
CA GLU A 70 -6.59 -8.05 18.45
C GLU A 70 -6.65 -7.16 17.20
N GLN A 71 -7.66 -7.41 16.36
CA GLN A 71 -7.93 -6.53 15.22
C GLN A 71 -8.66 -5.27 15.71
N VAL A 72 -8.06 -4.12 15.41
CA VAL A 72 -8.62 -2.79 15.62
C VAL A 72 -9.17 -2.30 14.27
N PRO A 73 -10.48 -2.00 14.15
CA PRO A 73 -11.05 -1.51 12.91
C PRO A 73 -10.48 -0.13 12.56
N ILE A 74 -10.15 0.07 11.29
CA ILE A 74 -9.64 1.33 10.75
C ILE A 74 -10.30 1.54 9.40
N ASP A 75 -10.92 2.69 9.14
CA ASP A 75 -11.37 3.03 7.78
C ASP A 75 -10.56 4.21 7.26
N ARG A 76 -9.52 3.89 6.48
CA ARG A 76 -8.63 4.91 5.92
C ARG A 76 -8.10 4.51 4.56
N VAL A 77 -7.93 5.51 3.70
CA VAL A 77 -7.14 5.40 2.47
C VAL A 77 -5.78 6.04 2.68
N ALA A 78 -4.72 5.38 2.21
CA ALA A 78 -3.36 5.90 2.22
C ALA A 78 -2.78 5.88 0.81
N ARG A 79 -2.03 6.93 0.45
CA ARG A 79 -1.19 6.97 -0.75
C ARG A 79 0.24 6.65 -0.36
N ILE A 80 0.80 5.59 -0.92
CA ILE A 80 2.12 5.07 -0.58
C ILE A 80 2.98 5.10 -1.84
N ASP A 81 4.17 5.71 -1.75
CA ASP A 81 5.18 5.57 -2.81
C ASP A 81 5.54 4.08 -2.99
N VAL A 82 5.42 3.57 -4.21
CA VAL A 82 5.64 2.15 -4.54
C VAL A 82 7.06 1.67 -4.19
N ASP A 83 8.03 2.59 -4.11
CA ASP A 83 9.40 2.27 -3.69
C ASP A 83 9.52 1.94 -2.19
N ARG A 84 8.49 2.25 -1.39
CA ARG A 84 8.39 1.90 0.04
C ARG A 84 7.79 0.52 0.29
N LEU A 85 7.24 -0.13 -0.74
CA LEU A 85 6.66 -1.46 -0.67
C LEU A 85 7.75 -2.49 -1.00
N HIS A 86 8.35 -3.10 0.02
CA HIS A 86 9.38 -4.13 -0.18
C HIS A 86 9.32 -5.22 0.91
N PRO A 87 9.54 -6.49 0.59
CA PRO A 87 9.29 -7.58 1.53
C PRO A 87 10.20 -7.58 2.78
N VAL A 88 11.40 -7.00 2.71
CA VAL A 88 12.48 -7.24 3.69
C VAL A 88 13.06 -5.99 4.38
N ARG A 89 12.59 -4.77 4.07
CA ARG A 89 13.11 -3.53 4.68
C ARG A 89 12.00 -2.76 5.43
N THR A 90 12.39 -1.69 6.13
CA THR A 90 11.49 -0.80 6.87
C THR A 90 10.50 -0.07 5.95
N GLY A 91 9.21 -0.11 6.26
CA GLY A 91 8.17 0.45 5.41
C GLY A 91 6.96 -0.44 5.48
N TYR A 92 6.76 -1.25 4.45
CA TYR A 92 5.66 -2.20 4.38
C TYR A 92 6.17 -3.56 3.92
N ARG A 93 5.70 -4.65 4.54
CA ARG A 93 5.99 -6.03 4.13
C ARG A 93 4.77 -6.62 3.42
N GLN A 94 5.01 -7.47 2.42
CA GLN A 94 3.93 -8.19 1.77
C GLN A 94 3.41 -9.29 2.72
N VAL A 95 2.10 -9.48 2.76
CA VAL A 95 1.46 -10.56 3.53
C VAL A 95 0.62 -11.43 2.59
N ALA A 96 0.36 -12.67 3.00
CA ALA A 96 -0.58 -13.52 2.29
C ALA A 96 -1.96 -12.85 2.26
N LYS A 97 -2.71 -13.04 1.17
CA LYS A 97 -4.05 -12.51 1.09
C LYS A 97 -4.90 -13.25 2.13
N GLU A 98 -5.64 -12.52 2.94
CA GLU A 98 -6.46 -13.10 4.02
C GLU A 98 -7.48 -14.15 3.51
N THR A 99 -7.87 -14.07 2.23
CA THR A 99 -8.75 -15.04 1.55
C THR A 99 -8.08 -16.39 1.24
N ASP A 100 -6.75 -16.49 1.35
CA ASP A 100 -6.00 -17.73 1.10
C ASP A 100 -5.78 -18.55 2.39
N LEU A 101 -6.37 -18.12 3.52
CA LEU A 101 -6.27 -18.77 4.84
C LEU A 101 -7.56 -19.51 5.25
N SER A 102 -8.55 -19.59 4.35
CA SER A 102 -9.84 -20.25 4.57
C SER A 102 -9.99 -21.54 3.80
#